data_AF-J9FEK5-F1
#
_entry.id   AF-J9FEK5-F1
#
_cell.length_a   1.000
_cell.length_b   1.000
_cell.length_c   1.000
_cell.angle_alpha   90.00
_cell.angle_beta   90.00
_cell.angle_gamma   90.00
#
_symmetry.space_group_name_H-M   'P 1'
#
loop_
_entity.id
_entity.type
_entity.pdbx_description
1 polymer ?
#
loop_
_entity_poly.entity_id
_entity_poly.type
_entity_poly.pdbx_seq_one_letter_code
_entity_poly.pdbx_strand_id
1 'polypeptide(L)'
;MADEQTSAAVQLPTSYEWYREQIAGHHPSVVTNGVHQIGLIKEIGSETLLKPVQEGVRGVCEVAFYSSLKHLNDENDVLTRFAAFVPKFYGLKTLRVGRKGDLI
;
A
#
# COMPACT_ATOMS: atom_id res chain seq x y z
N MET A 1 13.81 -18.81 25.68
CA MET A 1 12.59 -19.27 25.01
C MET A 1 12.01 -18.07 24.28
N ALA A 2 12.43 -17.84 23.04
CA ALA A 2 11.87 -16.78 22.21
C ALA A 2 10.67 -17.39 21.48
N ASP A 3 9.49 -16.83 21.67
CA ASP A 3 8.28 -17.25 20.97
C ASP A 3 8.53 -17.24 19.45
N GLU A 4 8.41 -18.41 18.83
CA GLU A 4 8.20 -18.55 17.39
C GLU A 4 6.81 -18.00 17.08
N GLN A 5 6.73 -16.68 16.95
CA GLN A 5 5.53 -16.01 16.49
C GLN A 5 5.40 -16.29 14.99
N THR A 6 4.79 -17.42 14.68
CA THR A 6 4.37 -17.82 13.34
C THR A 6 3.36 -16.79 12.85
N SER A 7 3.85 -15.73 12.22
CA SER A 7 3.03 -14.73 11.53
C SER A 7 2.22 -15.45 10.46
N ALA A 8 0.92 -15.66 10.73
CA ALA A 8 0.00 -16.21 9.75
C ALA A 8 0.09 -15.39 8.44
N ALA A 9 0.41 -16.06 7.34
CA ALA A 9 0.54 -15.41 6.04
C ALA A 9 -0.77 -14.69 5.67
N VAL A 10 -0.68 -13.41 5.31
CA VAL A 10 -1.82 -12.65 4.79
C VAL A 10 -2.21 -13.23 3.43
N GLN A 11 -3.49 -13.55 3.25
CA GLN A 11 -4.03 -14.04 1.98
C GLN A 11 -4.78 -12.91 1.26
N LEU A 12 -4.27 -12.53 0.09
CA LEU A 12 -4.93 -11.57 -0.79
C LEU A 12 -6.12 -12.22 -1.50
N PRO A 13 -7.15 -11.45 -1.89
CA PRO A 13 -8.19 -11.94 -2.78
C PRO A 13 -7.62 -12.36 -4.13
N THR A 14 -8.27 -13.29 -4.83
CA THR A 14 -7.76 -13.92 -6.07
C THR A 14 -7.49 -12.93 -7.21
N SER A 15 -8.17 -11.77 -7.21
CA SER A 15 -7.96 -10.71 -8.20
C SER A 15 -6.77 -9.79 -7.89
N TYR A 16 -6.03 -10.05 -6.81
CA TYR A 16 -4.91 -9.25 -6.36
C TYR A 16 -3.64 -10.08 -6.24
N GLU A 17 -2.51 -9.42 -6.50
CA GLU A 17 -1.19 -9.98 -6.32
C GLU A 17 -0.27 -9.00 -5.58
N TRP A 18 0.77 -9.54 -4.96
CA TRP A 18 1.87 -8.73 -4.44
C TRP A 18 2.65 -8.12 -5.59
N TYR A 19 2.97 -6.83 -5.50
CA TYR A 19 3.78 -6.18 -6.52
C TYR A 19 5.23 -6.69 -6.44
N ARG A 20 5.71 -7.29 -7.53
CA ARG A 20 6.97 -8.07 -7.55
C ARG A 20 8.24 -7.23 -7.67
N GLU A 21 8.13 -6.04 -8.24
CA GLU A 21 9.28 -5.17 -8.54
C GLU A 21 9.57 -4.17 -7.41
N GLN A 22 9.03 -4.42 -6.21
CA GLN A 22 9.26 -3.54 -5.08
C GLN A 22 10.69 -3.68 -4.55
N ILE A 23 11.45 -2.59 -4.62
CA ILE A 23 12.88 -2.54 -4.24
C ILE A 23 13.11 -2.19 -2.75
N ALA A 24 12.11 -1.65 -2.05
CA ALA A 24 12.24 -1.17 -0.67
C ALA A 24 11.00 -1.48 0.18
N GLY A 25 11.23 -1.69 1.49
CA GLY A 25 10.22 -2.01 2.50
C GLY A 25 9.23 -0.87 2.80
N HIS A 26 7.94 -1.18 2.85
CA HIS A 26 6.93 -0.36 3.54
C HIS A 26 6.45 -1.10 4.80
N HIS A 27 6.47 -0.46 5.98
CA HIS A 27 5.97 -1.10 7.19
C HIS A 27 4.44 -1.29 7.13
N PRO A 28 3.89 -2.49 7.41
CA PRO A 28 4.60 -3.71 7.80
C PRO A 28 5.02 -4.54 6.58
N SER A 29 6.31 -4.56 6.26
CA SER A 29 6.86 -5.52 5.31
C SER A 29 7.06 -6.81 6.08
N VAL A 30 6.33 -7.86 5.73
CA VAL A 30 6.43 -9.15 6.40
C VAL A 30 7.17 -10.11 5.48
N VAL A 31 8.21 -10.76 6.00
CA VAL A 31 8.80 -11.91 5.33
C VAL A 31 8.05 -13.14 5.82
N THR A 32 7.27 -13.78 4.95
CA THR A 32 6.58 -15.04 5.29
C THR A 32 7.08 -16.15 4.39
N ASN A 33 7.58 -17.25 4.97
CA ASN A 33 8.13 -18.41 4.24
C ASN A 33 9.22 -18.06 3.21
N GLY A 34 10.11 -17.11 3.53
CA GLY A 34 11.18 -16.68 2.62
C GLY A 34 10.72 -15.78 1.47
N VAL A 35 9.43 -15.46 1.38
CA VAL A 35 8.90 -14.50 0.40
C VAL A 35 8.76 -13.14 1.06
N HIS A 36 9.50 -12.17 0.54
CA HIS A 36 9.37 -10.77 0.91
C HIS A 36 8.00 -10.24 0.44
N GLN A 37 7.07 -10.04 1.38
CA GLN A 37 5.79 -9.37 1.11
C GLN A 37 5.96 -7.91 1.52
N ILE A 38 6.38 -7.11 0.55
CA ILE A 38 6.95 -5.78 0.80
C ILE A 38 5.83 -4.71 0.93
N GLY A 39 4.56 -5.12 0.85
CA GLY A 39 3.40 -4.35 1.28
C GLY A 39 2.57 -3.78 0.13
N LEU A 40 3.14 -3.53 -1.06
CA LEU A 40 2.36 -3.04 -2.20
C LEU A 40 1.58 -4.18 -2.87
N ILE A 41 0.32 -3.90 -3.17
CA ILE A 41 -0.62 -4.85 -3.79
C ILE A 41 -1.09 -4.27 -5.12
N LYS A 42 -1.31 -5.13 -6.11
CA LYS A 42 -1.80 -4.76 -7.44
C LYS A 42 -3.02 -5.58 -7.80
N GLU A 43 -4.04 -4.96 -8.38
CA GLU A 43 -5.13 -5.69 -9.03
C GLU A 43 -4.62 -6.22 -10.37
N ILE A 44 -4.86 -7.50 -10.65
CA ILE A 44 -4.35 -8.15 -11.86
C ILE A 44 -4.86 -7.40 -13.10
N GLY A 45 -3.94 -6.95 -13.96
CA GLY A 45 -4.25 -6.17 -15.17
C GLY A 45 -4.50 -4.67 -14.95
N SER A 46 -4.42 -4.17 -13.71
CA SER A 46 -4.51 -2.73 -13.43
C SER A 46 -3.20 -2.00 -13.76
N GLU A 47 -3.27 -0.69 -14.04
CA GLU A 47 -2.11 0.21 -14.11
C GLU A 47 -1.83 0.93 -12.79
N THR A 48 -2.64 0.65 -11.75
CA THR A 48 -2.52 1.27 -10.43
C THR A 48 -2.03 0.29 -9.37
N LEU A 49 -1.37 0.84 -8.35
CA LEU A 49 -0.90 0.10 -7.17
C LEU A 49 -1.68 0.54 -5.94
N LEU A 50 -1.88 -0.39 -5.02
CA LEU A 50 -2.42 -0.17 -3.69
C LEU A 50 -1.29 -0.22 -2.68
N LYS A 51 -1.09 0.91 -1.99
CA LYS A 51 -0.22 1.00 -0.82
C LYS A 51 -1.07 0.91 0.44
N PRO A 52 -0.77 -0.01 1.38
CA PRO A 52 -1.45 -0.05 2.67
C PRO A 52 -1.24 1.26 3.42
N VAL A 53 -2.34 1.83 3.91
CA VAL A 53 -2.28 3.00 4.80
C VAL A 53 -1.67 2.54 6.11
N GLN A 54 -0.58 3.18 6.52
CA GLN A 54 0.09 2.86 7.78
C GLN A 54 -0.76 3.30 8.97
N GLU A 55 -0.71 2.55 10.06
CA GLU A 55 -1.38 2.94 11.30
C GLU A 55 -0.74 4.20 11.91
N GLY A 56 -1.59 5.04 12.51
CA GLY A 56 -1.18 6.25 13.22
C GLY A 56 -0.85 7.43 12.29
N VAL A 57 -0.07 8.38 12.84
CA VAL A 57 0.20 9.68 12.21
C VAL A 57 0.83 9.56 10.83
N ARG A 58 1.66 8.53 10.58
CA ARG A 58 2.32 8.33 9.29
C ARG A 58 1.31 8.14 8.14
N GLY A 59 0.31 7.27 8.33
CA GLY A 59 -0.72 7.06 7.31
C GLY A 59 -1.63 8.27 7.14
N VAL A 60 -1.97 8.96 8.24
CA VAL A 60 -2.75 10.21 8.19
C VAL A 60 -2.03 11.28 7.37
N CYS A 61 -0.73 11.47 7.61
CA CYS A 61 0.10 12.44 6.86
C CYS A 61 0.20 12.10 5.38
N GLU A 62 0.43 10.82 5.02
CA GLU A 62 0.50 10.41 3.62
C GLU A 62 -0.82 10.65 2.87
N VAL A 63 -1.95 10.29 3.49
CA VAL A 63 -3.28 10.53 2.89
C VAL A 63 -3.57 12.02 2.75
N ALA A 64 -3.25 12.82 3.78
CA ALA A 64 -3.46 14.26 3.74
C ALA A 64 -2.63 14.93 2.64
N PHE A 65 -1.36 14.54 2.51
CA PHE A 65 -0.46 15.05 1.46
C PHE A 65 -0.99 14.80 0.05
N TYR A 66 -1.37 13.56 -0.28
CA TYR A 66 -1.89 13.27 -1.61
C TYR A 66 -3.28 13.89 -1.85
N SER A 67 -4.08 14.06 -0.80
CA SER A 67 -5.39 14.71 -0.91
C SER A 67 -5.27 16.22 -1.17
N SER A 68 -4.26 16.90 -0.57
CA SER A 68 -4.02 18.32 -0.85
C SER A 68 -3.61 18.57 -2.29
N LEU A 69 -2.96 17.60 -2.96
CA LEU A 69 -2.58 17.72 -4.37
C LEU A 69 -3.76 17.64 -5.36
N LYS A 70 -4.95 17.15 -4.93
CA LYS A 70 -6.13 17.04 -5.82
C LYS A 70 -6.87 18.36 -6.04
N HIS A 71 -6.70 19.33 -5.17
CA HIS A 71 -7.45 20.60 -5.18
C HIS A 71 -6.64 21.77 -5.74
N LEU A 72 -5.58 21.46 -6.50
CA LEU A 72 -4.67 22.43 -7.08
C LEU A 72 -5.30 23.04 -8.34
N ASN A 73 -5.74 24.30 -8.23
CA ASN A 73 -6.33 25.08 -9.32
C ASN A 73 -5.50 26.33 -9.68
N ASP A 74 -4.35 26.53 -9.04
CA ASP A 74 -3.49 27.69 -9.27
C ASP A 74 -2.24 27.29 -10.07
N GLU A 75 -2.08 27.87 -11.26
CA GLU A 75 -0.96 27.61 -12.17
C GLU A 75 0.39 28.11 -11.62
N ASN A 76 0.37 28.98 -10.59
CA ASN A 76 1.56 29.50 -9.93
C ASN A 76 1.95 28.76 -8.65
N ASP A 77 1.18 27.76 -8.23
CA ASP A 77 1.48 27.02 -7.00
C ASP A 77 2.61 26.00 -7.21
N VAL A 78 3.61 26.06 -6.33
CA VAL A 78 4.74 25.12 -6.27
C VAL A 78 4.23 23.68 -6.14
N LEU A 79 3.10 23.48 -5.43
CA LEU A 79 2.49 22.17 -5.29
C LEU A 79 1.90 21.66 -6.61
N THR A 80 1.36 22.53 -7.47
CA THR A 80 0.87 22.16 -8.83
C THR A 80 2.00 21.62 -9.69
N ARG A 81 3.16 22.28 -9.66
CA ARG A 81 4.35 21.81 -10.38
C ARG A 81 4.90 20.52 -9.78
N PHE A 82 4.92 20.44 -8.45
CA PHE A 82 5.40 19.26 -7.73
C PHE A 82 4.52 18.03 -7.98
N ALA A 83 3.21 18.20 -8.15
CA ALA A 83 2.26 17.13 -8.44
C ALA A 83 2.61 16.32 -9.71
N ALA A 84 3.32 16.92 -10.68
CA ALA A 84 3.78 16.24 -11.88
C ALA A 84 4.91 15.21 -11.62
N PHE A 85 5.59 15.31 -10.48
CA PHE A 85 6.74 14.47 -10.11
C PHE A 85 6.39 13.34 -9.13
N VAL A 86 5.14 13.27 -8.66
CA VAL A 86 4.67 12.21 -7.77
C VAL A 86 3.62 11.33 -8.43
N PRO A 87 3.44 10.08 -7.97
CA PRO A 87 2.38 9.22 -8.48
C PRO A 87 1.00 9.87 -8.32
N LYS A 88 0.14 9.72 -9.34
CA LYS A 88 -1.25 10.18 -9.26
C LYS A 88 -1.98 9.42 -8.16
N PHE A 89 -2.67 10.15 -7.29
CA PHE A 89 -3.48 9.57 -6.22
C PHE A 89 -4.95 9.44 -6.64
N TYR A 90 -5.44 8.21 -6.75
CA TYR A 90 -6.82 7.94 -7.16
C TYR A 90 -7.80 7.88 -5.98
N GLY A 91 -7.32 7.94 -4.74
CA GLY A 91 -8.14 7.87 -3.53
C GLY A 91 -7.85 6.59 -2.73
N LEU A 92 -8.71 6.33 -1.76
CA LEU A 92 -8.61 5.17 -0.88
C LEU A 92 -9.61 4.09 -1.25
N LYS A 93 -9.19 2.83 -1.07
CA LYS A 93 -10.04 1.64 -1.20
C LYS A 93 -9.82 0.75 0.02
N THR A 94 -10.91 0.18 0.53
CA THR A 94 -10.82 -0.85 1.57
C THR A 94 -10.73 -2.22 0.92
N LEU A 95 -9.70 -2.99 1.29
CA LEU A 95 -9.52 -4.38 0.88
C LEU A 95 -9.64 -5.28 2.11
N ARG A 96 -10.45 -6.33 2.02
CA ARG A 96 -10.50 -7.37 3.05
C ARG A 96 -9.51 -8.45 2.68
N VAL A 97 -8.59 -8.74 3.59
CA VAL A 97 -7.59 -9.81 3.45
C VAL A 97 -7.87 -10.89 4.49
N GLY A 98 -7.75 -12.15 4.09
CA GLY A 98 -7.97 -13.30 4.98
C GLY A 98 -6.69 -13.68 5.73
N ARG A 99 -6.83 -14.47 6.81
CA ARG A 99 -5.71 -15.19 7.42
C ARG A 99 -5.64 -16.59 6.81
N LYS A 100 -4.44 -17.04 6.47
CA LYS A 100 -4.22 -18.43 6.03
C LYS A 100 -4.62 -19.39 7.15
N GLY A 101 -5.78 -20.04 7.02
CA GLY A 101 -6.35 -20.95 8.02
C GLY A 101 -7.84 -20.77 8.28
N ASP A 102 -8.43 -19.64 7.87
CA ASP A 102 -9.88 -19.43 7.92
C ASP A 102 -10.54 -20.14 6.72
N LEU A 103 -10.75 -21.45 6.87
CA LEU A 103 -11.64 -22.21 5.99
C LEU A 103 -13.05 -21.61 6.10
N ILE A 104 -13.60 -21.14 4.97
CA ILE A 104 -15.05 -21.07 4.78
C ILE A 104 -15.49 -22.43 4.24
#